data_AF-A0A6P5IHS7-F1
#
_entry.id   AF-A0A6P5IHS7-F1
#
_cell.length_a   1.000
_cell.length_b   1.000
_cell.length_c   1.000
_cell.angle_alpha   90.00
_cell.angle_beta   90.00
_cell.angle_gamma   90.00
#
_symmetry.space_group_name_H-M   'P 1'
#
loop_
_entity.id
_entity.type
_entity.pdbx_description
1 polymer ?
#
loop_
_entity_poly.entity_id
_entity_poly.type
_entity_poly.pdbx_seq_one_letter_code
_entity_poly.pdbx_strand_id
1 'polypeptide(L)'
;MELPLLCMAMLGVLSKPIIFKIIRIFPKSRLVHILCHSIQGPPTISYILMETSGVMVSKKIMDNGHPDRFPLLATFKTRPDLLNYYCLASTPLGQTAYSDILKLFWELWVPVSQPQANFTLVDTGSGQMVVVSCLASEGSPPITYMLFRKDGHILIEETPHPGRPANFSFPVNKISAWYACQAKNIGSAQ
;
A
#
# COMPACT_ATOMS: atom_id res chain seq x y z
N MET A 1 -31.81 41.23 36.37
CA MET A 1 -31.63 39.79 36.63
C MET A 1 -30.86 39.25 35.44
N GLU A 2 -29.57 39.54 35.43
CA GLU A 2 -28.64 39.32 34.32
C GLU A 2 -28.19 37.86 34.35
N LEU A 3 -28.48 37.12 33.29
CA LEU A 3 -27.87 35.81 33.05
C LEU A 3 -26.39 36.05 32.76
N PRO A 4 -25.43 35.43 33.47
CA PRO A 4 -24.03 35.65 33.17
C PRO A 4 -23.71 34.99 31.82
N LEU A 5 -23.39 35.82 30.84
CA LEU A 5 -22.97 35.49 29.49
C LEU A 5 -21.63 34.70 29.42
N LEU A 6 -21.15 34.18 30.56
CA LEU A 6 -19.86 33.47 30.70
C LEU A 6 -19.97 31.94 30.63
N CYS A 7 -21.18 31.36 30.54
CA CYS A 7 -21.34 29.91 30.39
C CYS A 7 -21.62 29.48 28.93
N MET A 8 -21.10 30.23 27.96
CA MET A 8 -20.88 29.71 26.61
C MET A 8 -19.39 29.38 26.47
N ALA A 9 -18.84 28.63 27.43
CA ALA A 9 -17.54 28.00 27.26
C ALA A 9 -17.66 27.05 26.07
N MET A 10 -17.33 27.58 24.88
CA MET A 10 -16.94 26.89 23.67
C MET A 10 -17.28 25.39 23.71
N LEU A 11 -18.57 25.07 23.56
CA LEU A 11 -19.00 23.76 23.07
C LEU A 11 -18.53 23.71 21.61
N GLY A 12 -17.20 23.63 21.44
CA GLY A 12 -16.55 23.59 20.16
C GLY A 12 -17.02 22.33 19.50
N VAL A 13 -17.95 22.47 18.57
CA VAL A 13 -18.50 21.35 17.82
C VAL A 13 -17.32 20.62 17.19
N LEU A 14 -17.15 19.36 17.55
CA LEU A 14 -16.11 18.53 16.96
C LEU A 14 -16.44 18.33 15.48
N SER A 15 -15.61 18.92 14.61
CA SER A 15 -15.71 18.71 13.17
C SER A 15 -15.20 17.33 12.77
N LYS A 16 -15.66 16.88 11.60
CA LYS A 16 -15.17 15.68 10.93
C LYS A 16 -13.63 15.74 10.79
N PRO A 17 -12.89 14.78 11.33
CA PRO A 17 -11.45 14.77 11.19
C PRO A 17 -11.07 14.52 9.73
N ILE A 18 -10.12 15.30 9.24
CA ILE A 18 -9.46 15.09 7.96
C ILE A 18 -8.30 14.14 8.21
N ILE A 19 -8.23 13.07 7.43
CA ILE A 19 -7.09 12.16 7.39
C ILE A 19 -6.23 12.52 6.19
N PHE A 20 -4.93 12.74 6.43
CA PHE A 20 -3.97 13.06 5.39
C PHE A 20 -2.73 12.19 5.52
N LYS A 21 -2.04 12.02 4.40
CA LYS A 21 -0.89 11.14 4.27
C LYS A 21 0.33 11.97 3.85
N ILE A 22 1.37 11.96 4.67
CA ILE A 22 2.68 12.51 4.30
C ILE A 22 3.58 11.33 3.94
N ILE A 23 3.90 11.21 2.65
CA ILE A 23 4.62 10.08 2.09
C ILE A 23 6.14 10.30 2.23
N ARG A 24 6.81 9.48 3.05
CA ARG A 24 8.28 9.36 3.04
C ARG A 24 8.68 7.89 3.00
N ILE A 25 8.88 7.36 1.80
CA ILE A 25 9.11 5.94 1.56
C ILE A 25 10.58 5.60 1.87
N PHE A 26 10.83 4.88 2.96
CA PHE A 26 12.16 4.35 3.28
C PHE A 26 12.42 3.02 2.54
N PRO A 27 13.62 2.80 1.97
CA PRO A 27 13.90 1.73 1.00
C PRO A 27 13.77 0.29 1.52
N LYS A 28 13.72 0.05 2.83
CA LYS A 28 13.68 -1.31 3.42
C LYS A 28 12.41 -1.66 4.21
N SER A 29 11.61 -0.68 4.64
CA SER A 29 10.37 -0.89 5.41
C SER A 29 9.23 0.08 5.10
N ARG A 30 9.41 0.96 4.10
CA ARG A 30 8.43 1.93 3.58
C ARG A 30 7.47 2.47 4.67
N LEU A 31 8.04 3.15 5.66
CA LEU A 31 7.28 3.85 6.71
C LEU A 31 6.41 4.95 6.09
N VAL A 32 5.17 5.09 6.52
CA VAL A 32 4.27 6.17 6.12
C VAL A 32 3.87 6.97 7.35
N HIS A 33 3.80 8.29 7.20
CA HIS A 33 3.21 9.14 8.23
C HIS A 33 1.77 9.46 7.86
N ILE A 34 0.85 9.01 8.71
CA ILE A 34 -0.56 9.41 8.64
C ILE A 34 -0.75 10.52 9.66
N LEU A 35 -1.57 11.50 9.32
CA LEU A 35 -1.93 12.57 10.23
C LEU A 35 -3.44 12.81 10.16
N CYS A 36 -4.02 13.07 11.33
CA CYS A 36 -5.44 13.29 11.50
C CYS A 36 -5.67 14.59 12.23
N HIS A 37 -6.61 15.38 11.72
CA HIS A 37 -6.86 16.72 12.24
C HIS A 37 -8.30 17.15 11.97
N SER A 38 -8.98 17.62 13.00
CA SER A 38 -10.26 18.32 12.91
C SER A 38 -10.02 19.83 12.83
N ILE A 39 -10.66 20.50 11.87
CA ILE A 39 -10.54 21.96 11.66
C ILE A 39 -11.10 22.74 12.86
N GLN A 40 -12.16 22.21 13.47
CA GLN A 40 -12.83 22.75 14.64
C GLN A 40 -13.02 21.66 15.69
N GLY A 41 -12.90 22.03 16.96
CA GLY A 41 -13.16 21.16 18.10
C GLY A 41 -12.62 21.76 19.40
N PRO A 42 -12.85 21.09 20.54
CA PRO A 42 -12.36 21.55 21.83
C PRO A 42 -10.83 21.43 21.94
N PRO A 43 -10.20 22.07 22.96
CA PRO A 43 -8.73 22.11 23.09
C PRO A 43 -8.06 20.73 23.18
N THR A 44 -8.76 19.76 23.78
CA THR A 44 -8.28 18.40 23.96
C THR A 44 -9.08 17.44 23.09
N ILE A 45 -8.42 16.86 22.08
CA ILE A 45 -9.01 15.88 21.16
C ILE A 45 -8.13 14.63 21.14
N SER A 46 -8.76 13.46 21.30
CA SER A 46 -8.12 12.17 21.09
C SER A 46 -8.33 11.72 19.65
N TYR A 47 -7.25 11.50 18.91
CA TYR A 47 -7.29 10.90 17.58
C TYR A 47 -6.86 9.45 17.65
N ILE A 48 -7.70 8.57 17.11
CA ILE A 48 -7.47 7.13 17.04
C ILE A 48 -7.42 6.75 15.56
N LEU A 49 -6.29 6.20 15.13
CA LEU A 49 -6.16 5.59 13.81
C LEU A 49 -6.65 4.16 13.87
N MET A 50 -7.66 3.85 13.07
CA MET A 50 -8.31 2.54 13.00
C MET A 50 -8.11 1.92 11.62
N GLU A 51 -7.92 0.62 11.58
CA GLU A 51 -8.07 -0.18 10.36
C GLU A 51 -9.57 -0.49 10.14
N THR A 52 -10.00 -0.62 8.88
CA THR A 52 -11.39 -0.96 8.56
C THR A 52 -11.82 -2.34 9.07
N SER A 53 -10.88 -3.23 9.39
CA SER A 53 -11.14 -4.51 10.06
C SER A 53 -11.50 -4.37 11.54
N GLY A 54 -11.45 -3.15 12.10
CA GLY A 54 -11.77 -2.86 13.50
C GLY A 54 -10.56 -2.82 14.43
N VAL A 55 -9.35 -3.04 13.92
CA VAL A 55 -8.11 -3.01 14.71
C VAL A 55 -7.70 -1.57 14.99
N MET A 56 -7.44 -1.26 16.27
CA MET A 56 -6.83 0.01 16.65
C MET A 56 -5.33 -0.03 16.34
N VAL A 57 -4.90 0.86 15.45
CA VAL A 57 -3.50 0.94 15.02
C VAL A 57 -2.71 1.82 15.98
N SER A 58 -3.26 2.97 16.34
CA SER A 58 -2.60 3.92 17.22
C SER A 58 -3.59 4.93 17.79
N LYS A 59 -3.26 5.49 18.96
CA LYS A 59 -4.02 6.56 19.61
C LYS A 59 -3.07 7.67 20.04
N LYS A 60 -3.41 8.91 19.73
CA LYS A 60 -2.69 10.10 20.19
C LYS A 60 -3.67 11.10 20.79
N ILE A 61 -3.29 11.68 21.92
CA ILE A 61 -4.03 12.75 22.57
C ILE A 61 -3.32 14.04 22.21
N MET A 62 -4.07 14.99 21.69
CA MET A 62 -3.56 16.28 21.30
C MET A 62 -4.05 17.31 22.29
N ASP A 63 -3.10 17.98 22.92
CA ASP A 63 -3.36 19.14 23.77
C ASP A 63 -2.82 20.37 23.05
N ASN A 64 -3.65 21.39 22.87
CA ASN A 64 -3.24 22.69 22.29
C ASN A 64 -2.74 22.66 20.83
N GLY A 65 -3.36 21.85 19.97
CA GLY A 65 -3.42 22.14 18.53
C GLY A 65 -2.21 21.78 17.66
N HIS A 66 -1.22 21.02 18.15
CA HIS A 66 -0.12 20.54 17.30
C HIS A 66 -0.36 19.11 16.80
N PRO A 67 -0.66 18.92 15.50
CA PRO A 67 -0.92 17.61 14.91
C PRO A 67 0.34 16.73 14.90
N ASP A 68 0.40 15.78 15.85
CA ASP A 68 1.44 14.76 15.95
C ASP A 68 1.16 13.57 15.00
N ARG A 69 2.22 13.06 14.36
CA ARG A 69 2.16 12.10 13.23
C ARG A 69 2.10 10.66 13.72
N PHE A 70 1.25 9.84 13.13
CA PHE A 70 1.19 8.40 13.38
C PHE A 70 2.19 7.68 12.45
N PRO A 71 3.32 7.16 12.95
CA PRO A 71 4.20 6.33 12.12
C PRO A 71 3.51 4.98 11.87
N LEU A 72 3.32 4.64 10.60
CA LEU A 72 2.74 3.37 10.18
C LEU A 72 3.76 2.60 9.34
N LEU A 73 4.05 1.36 9.74
CA LEU A 73 4.81 0.43 8.90
C LEU A 73 3.85 -0.21 7.89
N ALA A 74 3.89 0.27 6.65
CA ALA A 74 3.12 -0.31 5.56
C ALA A 74 4.01 -1.26 4.76
N THR A 75 3.78 -2.57 4.87
CA THR A 75 4.45 -3.53 3.99
C THR A 75 3.59 -3.73 2.75
N PHE A 76 4.19 -3.66 1.56
CA PHE A 76 3.49 -3.92 0.30
C PHE A 76 3.08 -5.40 0.14
N LYS A 77 3.43 -6.26 1.09
CA LYS A 77 3.04 -7.68 1.09
C LYS A 77 1.56 -7.89 1.46
N THR A 78 0.89 -6.88 1.99
CA THR A 78 -0.49 -7.01 2.47
C THR A 78 -1.50 -6.77 1.35
N ARG A 79 -2.59 -7.54 1.37
CA ARG A 79 -3.67 -7.45 0.41
C ARG A 79 -4.31 -6.04 0.43
N PRO A 80 -4.84 -5.53 -0.69
CA PRO A 80 -5.39 -4.17 -0.79
C PRO A 80 -6.49 -3.85 0.23
N ASP A 81 -7.25 -4.85 0.65
CA ASP A 81 -8.30 -4.78 1.66
C ASP A 81 -7.77 -4.47 3.07
N LEU A 82 -6.54 -4.88 3.38
CA LEU A 82 -5.91 -4.76 4.72
C LEU A 82 -5.17 -3.42 4.93
N LEU A 83 -5.25 -2.49 3.98
CA LEU A 83 -4.55 -1.20 4.00
C LEU A 83 -5.54 -0.03 3.96
N ASN A 84 -6.74 -0.21 4.50
CA ASN A 84 -7.75 0.83 4.58
C ASN A 84 -7.84 1.34 6.02
N TYR A 85 -7.69 2.65 6.19
CA TYR A 85 -7.64 3.29 7.51
C TYR A 85 -8.63 4.43 7.60
N TYR A 86 -9.11 4.71 8.79
CA TYR A 86 -9.89 5.91 9.08
C TYR A 86 -9.49 6.44 10.45
N CYS A 87 -9.77 7.71 10.68
CA CYS A 87 -9.51 8.35 11.95
C CYS A 87 -10.81 8.61 12.70
N LEU A 88 -10.82 8.19 13.96
CA LEU A 88 -11.83 8.54 14.94
C LEU A 88 -11.27 9.65 15.82
N ALA A 89 -11.94 10.80 15.83
CA ALA A 89 -11.72 11.86 16.79
C ALA A 89 -12.73 11.71 17.93
N SER A 90 -12.27 11.82 19.18
CA SER A 90 -13.15 11.85 20.34
C SER A 90 -12.76 12.94 21.34
N THR A 91 -13.78 13.50 21.98
CA THR A 91 -13.62 14.52 23.03
C THR A 91 -13.85 13.90 24.41
N PRO A 92 -13.35 14.52 25.50
CA PRO A 92 -13.64 14.09 26.87
C PRO A 92 -15.15 14.08 27.20
N LEU A 93 -15.93 14.92 26.50
CA LEU A 93 -17.38 15.02 26.64
C LEU A 93 -18.14 13.93 25.86
N GLY A 94 -17.44 12.99 25.23
CA GLY A 94 -18.04 11.85 24.52
C GLY A 94 -18.48 12.13 23.08
N GLN A 95 -18.27 13.35 22.55
CA GLN A 95 -18.49 13.60 21.12
C GLN A 95 -17.47 12.82 20.29
N THR A 96 -17.93 12.20 19.20
CA THR A 96 -17.09 11.45 18.25
C THR A 96 -17.34 11.90 16.82
N ALA A 97 -16.30 11.81 15.99
CA ALA A 97 -16.37 12.09 14.56
C ALA A 97 -15.41 11.19 13.79
N TYR A 98 -15.76 10.85 12.54
CA TYR A 98 -15.04 9.87 11.72
C TYR A 98 -14.57 10.50 10.42
N SER A 99 -13.33 10.24 10.02
CA SER A 99 -12.81 10.69 8.72
C SER A 99 -13.41 9.86 7.59
N ASP A 100 -13.16 10.29 6.35
CA ASP A 100 -13.27 9.39 5.19
C ASP A 100 -12.22 8.27 5.29
N ILE A 101 -12.46 7.18 4.56
CA ILE A 101 -11.54 6.04 4.50
C ILE A 101 -10.36 6.39 3.60
N LEU A 102 -9.16 6.35 4.17
CA LEU A 102 -7.89 6.38 3.45
C LEU A 102 -7.56 4.99 2.90
N LYS A 103 -7.63 4.83 1.58
CA LYS A 103 -7.24 3.59 0.91
C LYS A 103 -5.73 3.58 0.64
N LEU A 104 -4.95 3.31 1.69
CA LEU A 104 -3.50 3.48 1.68
C LEU A 104 -2.79 2.66 0.59
N PHE A 105 -3.33 1.49 0.24
CA PHE A 105 -2.81 0.67 -0.85
C PHE A 105 -2.72 1.44 -2.17
N TRP A 106 -3.82 2.09 -2.58
CA TRP A 106 -3.88 2.82 -3.85
C TRP A 106 -3.03 4.08 -3.86
N GLU A 107 -2.92 4.75 -2.71
CA GLU A 107 -2.03 5.90 -2.52
C GLU A 107 -0.54 5.54 -2.61
N LEU A 108 -0.21 4.26 -2.48
CA LEU A 108 1.15 3.73 -2.54
C LEU A 108 1.39 2.91 -3.81
N TRP A 109 0.35 2.68 -4.60
CA TRP A 109 0.38 1.76 -5.72
C TRP A 109 1.24 2.31 -6.86
N VAL A 110 2.10 1.45 -7.41
CA VAL A 110 2.98 1.74 -8.52
C VAL A 110 2.64 0.79 -9.66
N PRO A 111 2.34 1.29 -10.88
CA PRO A 111 2.20 0.46 -12.06
C PRO A 111 3.44 -0.41 -12.26
N VAL A 112 3.24 -1.64 -12.72
CA VAL A 112 4.37 -2.50 -13.05
C VAL A 112 5.06 -2.03 -14.33
N SER A 113 6.39 -1.97 -14.31
CA SER A 113 7.19 -1.65 -15.50
C SER A 113 7.31 -2.86 -16.43
N GLN A 114 7.70 -2.63 -17.69
CA GLN A 114 8.09 -3.73 -18.58
C GLN A 114 9.26 -4.52 -17.94
N PRO A 115 9.17 -5.86 -17.85
CA PRO A 115 10.22 -6.65 -17.21
C PRO A 115 11.43 -6.82 -18.12
N GLN A 116 12.61 -6.83 -17.52
CA GLN A 116 13.82 -7.29 -18.18
C GLN A 116 13.85 -8.83 -18.17
N ALA A 117 14.14 -9.44 -19.32
CA ALA A 117 14.31 -10.88 -19.47
C ALA A 117 15.79 -11.21 -19.69
N ASN A 118 16.36 -12.07 -18.85
CA ASN A 118 17.72 -12.58 -18.99
C ASN A 118 17.66 -14.08 -19.31
N PHE A 119 18.34 -14.48 -20.38
CA PHE A 119 18.37 -15.85 -20.87
C PHE A 119 19.73 -16.48 -20.54
N THR A 120 19.72 -17.62 -19.85
CA THR A 120 20.94 -18.36 -19.51
C THR A 120 20.83 -19.81 -19.95
N LEU A 121 21.94 -20.36 -20.44
CA LEU A 121 22.07 -21.78 -20.74
C LEU A 121 22.66 -22.48 -19.53
N VAL A 122 21.99 -23.52 -19.05
CA VAL A 122 22.40 -24.33 -17.90
C VAL A 122 22.55 -25.77 -18.36
N ASP A 123 23.74 -26.33 -18.18
CA ASP A 123 23.93 -27.76 -18.37
C ASP A 123 23.46 -28.50 -17.12
N THR A 124 22.48 -29.37 -17.29
CA THR A 124 22.03 -30.28 -16.24
C THR A 124 22.54 -31.65 -16.63
N GLY A 125 22.91 -32.52 -15.69
CA GLY A 125 23.43 -33.86 -16.04
C GLY A 125 22.51 -34.73 -16.92
N SER A 126 21.26 -34.29 -17.14
CA SER A 126 20.26 -34.84 -18.05
C SER A 126 20.11 -34.11 -19.40
N GLY A 127 20.93 -33.10 -19.69
CA GLY A 127 20.90 -32.27 -20.91
C GLY A 127 20.91 -30.75 -20.66
N GLN A 128 21.03 -29.97 -21.73
CA GLN A 128 21.09 -28.52 -21.66
C GLN A 128 19.69 -27.88 -21.60
N MET A 129 19.51 -26.97 -20.65
CA MET A 129 18.27 -26.23 -20.40
C MET A 129 18.50 -24.73 -20.60
N VAL A 130 17.47 -24.02 -21.04
CA VAL A 130 17.41 -22.56 -21.02
C VAL A 130 16.64 -22.14 -19.79
N VAL A 131 17.19 -21.20 -19.03
CA VAL A 131 16.50 -20.51 -17.94
C VAL A 131 16.26 -19.06 -18.36
N VAL A 132 15.01 -18.62 -18.25
CA VAL A 132 14.59 -17.24 -18.51
C VAL A 132 14.22 -16.62 -17.18
N SER A 133 15.03 -15.66 -16.73
CA SER A 133 14.80 -14.89 -15.50
C SER A 133 14.17 -13.56 -15.84
N CYS A 134 12.99 -13.29 -15.28
CA CYS A 134 12.22 -12.08 -15.58
C CYS A 134 11.95 -11.26 -14.32
N LEU A 135 12.31 -9.98 -14.38
CA LEU A 135 12.18 -9.05 -13.27
C LEU A 135 11.77 -7.66 -13.76
N ALA A 136 10.73 -7.11 -13.16
CA ALA A 136 10.38 -5.71 -13.30
C ALA A 136 11.16 -4.87 -12.27
N SER A 137 11.72 -3.74 -12.71
CA SER A 137 12.40 -2.79 -11.82
C SER A 137 11.42 -2.03 -10.94
N GLU A 138 10.19 -1.81 -11.43
CA GLU A 138 9.13 -1.11 -10.72
C GLU A 138 7.82 -1.91 -10.74
N GLY A 139 6.99 -1.67 -9.72
CA GLY A 139 5.67 -2.26 -9.58
C GLY A 139 5.33 -2.62 -8.14
N SER A 140 4.10 -2.35 -7.76
CA SER A 140 3.56 -2.84 -6.49
C SER A 140 3.23 -4.33 -6.59
N PRO A 141 3.63 -5.15 -5.60
CA PRO A 141 3.24 -6.55 -5.52
C PRO A 141 1.73 -6.71 -5.20
N PRO A 142 1.16 -7.91 -5.45
CA PRO A 142 1.78 -9.04 -6.15
C PRO A 142 1.99 -8.74 -7.64
N ILE A 143 3.16 -9.11 -8.16
CA ILE A 143 3.48 -9.02 -9.59
C ILE A 143 3.49 -10.44 -10.15
N THR A 144 2.76 -10.61 -11.23
CA THR A 144 2.68 -11.86 -11.95
C THR A 144 3.42 -11.74 -13.27
N TYR A 145 4.36 -12.65 -13.50
CA TYR A 145 5.17 -12.71 -14.72
C TYR A 145 4.66 -13.82 -15.62
N MET A 146 4.60 -13.53 -16.92
CA MET A 146 4.13 -14.44 -17.95
C MET A 146 5.20 -14.57 -19.03
N LEU A 147 5.56 -15.82 -19.37
CA LEU A 147 6.42 -16.12 -20.51
C LEU A 147 5.56 -16.37 -21.74
N PHE A 148 5.71 -15.52 -22.75
CA PHE A 148 5.05 -15.62 -24.03
C PHE A 148 5.97 -16.25 -25.07
N ARG A 149 5.37 -17.01 -25.99
CA ARG A 149 6.01 -17.45 -27.23
C ARG A 149 5.49 -16.65 -28.42
N LYS A 150 6.21 -16.68 -29.55
CA LYS A 150 5.91 -15.99 -30.81
C LYS A 150 4.46 -15.99 -31.28
N ASP A 151 3.74 -17.07 -31.02
CA ASP A 151 2.33 -17.27 -31.36
C ASP A 151 1.36 -16.54 -30.42
N GLY A 152 1.86 -15.81 -29.43
CA GLY A 152 1.06 -15.07 -28.45
C GLY A 152 0.54 -15.95 -27.30
N HIS A 153 0.88 -17.23 -27.27
CA HIS A 153 0.46 -18.12 -26.20
C HIS A 153 1.31 -17.92 -24.93
N ILE A 154 0.62 -17.78 -23.80
CA ILE A 154 1.24 -17.84 -22.46
C ILE A 154 1.64 -19.28 -22.21
N LEU A 155 2.93 -19.52 -22.00
CA LEU A 155 3.46 -20.85 -21.71
C LEU A 155 3.39 -21.15 -20.21
N ILE A 156 3.90 -20.21 -19.41
CA ILE A 156 4.00 -20.31 -17.97
C ILE A 156 3.71 -18.94 -17.37
N GLU A 157 3.02 -18.94 -16.25
CA GLU A 157 2.74 -17.77 -15.44
C GLU A 157 3.15 -18.06 -13.99
N GLU A 158 3.87 -17.14 -13.36
CA GLU A 158 4.32 -17.25 -11.98
C GLU A 158 4.14 -15.94 -11.22
N THR A 159 3.70 -16.03 -9.96
CA THR A 159 3.60 -14.88 -9.05
C THR A 159 4.59 -15.10 -7.89
N PRO A 160 5.88 -14.75 -8.08
CA PRO A 160 6.91 -14.98 -7.07
C PRO A 160 6.72 -14.05 -5.86
N HIS A 161 7.50 -14.33 -4.81
CA HIS A 161 7.56 -13.44 -3.64
C HIS A 161 8.04 -12.03 -4.05
N PRO A 162 7.57 -10.97 -3.38
CA PRO A 162 7.89 -9.59 -3.77
C PRO A 162 9.40 -9.33 -3.89
N GLY A 163 9.79 -8.68 -4.98
CA GLY A 163 11.18 -8.36 -5.31
C GLY A 163 12.00 -9.52 -5.86
N ARG A 164 11.42 -10.72 -6.02
CA ARG A 164 12.08 -11.85 -6.68
C ARG A 164 11.71 -11.92 -8.16
N PRO A 165 12.63 -12.36 -9.03
CA PRO A 165 12.31 -12.68 -10.42
C PRO A 165 11.45 -13.94 -10.51
N ALA A 166 10.73 -14.10 -11.62
CA ALA A 166 10.22 -15.39 -12.06
C ALA A 166 11.29 -16.09 -12.91
N ASN A 167 11.47 -17.40 -12.73
CA ASN A 167 12.50 -18.18 -13.43
C ASN A 167 11.85 -19.35 -14.16
N PHE A 168 11.70 -19.21 -15.47
CA PHE A 168 11.11 -20.23 -16.33
C PHE A 168 12.22 -21.11 -16.93
N SER A 169 11.99 -22.41 -17.07
CA SER A 169 12.96 -23.31 -17.69
C SER A 169 12.35 -24.17 -18.79
N PHE A 170 13.10 -24.36 -19.88
CA PHE A 170 12.71 -25.26 -20.97
C PHE A 170 13.92 -25.85 -21.69
N PRO A 171 13.77 -27.01 -22.37
CA PRO A 171 14.89 -27.65 -23.06
C PRO A 171 15.42 -26.82 -24.23
N VAL A 172 16.74 -26.91 -24.48
CA VAL A 172 17.45 -26.13 -25.53
C VAL A 172 16.85 -26.32 -26.93
N ASN A 173 16.26 -27.49 -27.22
CA ASN A 173 15.65 -27.79 -28.51
C ASN A 173 14.42 -26.91 -28.84
N LYS A 174 13.89 -26.16 -27.86
CA LYS A 174 12.79 -25.22 -28.05
C LYS A 174 13.23 -23.79 -28.37
N ILE A 175 14.54 -23.49 -28.42
CA ILE A 175 15.09 -22.13 -28.71
C ILE A 175 14.67 -21.56 -30.07
N SER A 176 14.20 -22.37 -31.02
CA SER A 176 13.83 -21.91 -32.37
C SER A 176 12.67 -20.89 -32.40
N ALA A 177 11.99 -20.64 -31.29
CA ALA A 177 10.97 -19.62 -31.15
C ALA A 177 11.49 -18.35 -30.45
N TRP A 178 10.85 -17.21 -30.71
CA TRP A 178 11.07 -16.01 -29.90
C TRP A 178 10.23 -16.08 -28.62
N TYR A 179 10.79 -15.55 -27.54
CA TYR A 179 10.19 -15.53 -26.21
C TYR A 179 10.20 -14.12 -25.60
N ALA A 180 9.12 -13.73 -24.95
CA ALA A 180 9.01 -12.48 -24.20
C ALA A 180 8.57 -12.72 -22.77
N CYS A 181 8.97 -11.82 -21.89
CA CYS A 181 8.32 -11.68 -20.60
C CYS A 181 7.40 -10.46 -20.57
N GLN A 182 6.24 -10.65 -19.96
CA GLN A 182 5.36 -9.58 -19.55
C GLN A 182 5.12 -9.69 -18.05
N ALA A 183 4.91 -8.56 -17.41
CA ALA A 183 4.55 -8.48 -16.00
C ALA A 183 3.22 -7.74 -15.88
N LYS A 184 2.38 -8.22 -14.97
CA LYS A 184 1.12 -7.57 -14.60
C LYS A 184 1.01 -7.48 -13.08
N ASN A 185 0.41 -6.41 -12.57
CA ASN A 185 0.01 -6.30 -11.18
C ASN A 185 -1.46 -5.82 -11.07
N ILE A 186 -2.00 -5.81 -9.86
CA ILE A 186 -3.40 -5.38 -9.64
C ILE A 186 -3.58 -3.97 -10.22
N GLY A 187 -4.59 -3.75 -11.07
CA GLY A 187 -4.84 -2.45 -11.70
C GLY A 187 -4.19 -2.27 -13.08
N SER A 188 -3.28 -3.15 -13.50
CA SER A 188 -2.75 -3.18 -14.89
C SER A 188 -3.73 -3.75 -15.92
N ALA A 189 -5.05 -3.54 -15.72
CA ALA A 189 -6.04 -3.94 -16.71
C ALA A 189 -5.75 -3.24 -18.04
N GLN A 190 -5.71 -4.07 -19.07
CA GLN A 190 -5.20 -3.85 -20.43
C GLN A 190 -5.95 -2.76 -21.20
#